data_AF-A0A1G7T1I8-F1
#
_entry.id   AF-A0A1G7T1I8-F1
#
_cell.length_a   1.000
_cell.length_b   1.000
_cell.length_c   1.000
_cell.angle_alpha   90.00
_cell.angle_beta   90.00
_cell.angle_gamma   90.00
#
_symmetry.space_group_name_H-M   'P 1'
#
loop_
_entity.id
_entity.type
_entity.pdbx_description
1 polymer ?
#
loop_
_entity_poly.entity_id
_entity_poly.type
_entity_poly.pdbx_seq_one_letter_code
_entity_poly.pdbx_strand_id
1 'polypeptide(L)'
;MGESERGEAAPRVRVGFWCANGHDTRIAFAHDVEVPETWDCPRCGLPAGQDQDNPPPPPRIEPYKTHLAYVRERRSDEDGAALLEEALQRLRARRGA
;
A
#
# COMPACT_ATOMS: atom_id res chain seq x y z
N MET A 1 34.56 -26.10 14.80
CA MET A 1 35.72 -25.28 14.41
C MET A 1 35.34 -24.42 13.20
N GLY A 2 34.64 -23.29 13.38
CA GLY A 2 34.22 -22.47 12.22
C GLY A 2 33.46 -21.18 12.54
N GLU A 3 33.66 -20.60 13.73
CA GLU A 3 33.01 -19.32 14.10
C GLU A 3 33.96 -18.30 14.72
N SER A 4 35.17 -18.71 15.11
CA SER A 4 36.18 -17.88 15.78
C SER A 4 37.08 -17.07 14.84
N GLU A 5 36.87 -17.13 13.53
CA GLU A 5 37.68 -16.44 12.51
C GLU A 5 36.91 -15.35 11.75
N ARG A 6 35.73 -14.92 12.24
CA ARG A 6 35.16 -13.65 11.79
C ARG A 6 35.87 -12.56 12.58
N GLY A 7 36.66 -11.73 11.91
CA GLY A 7 37.38 -10.61 12.53
C GLY A 7 36.46 -9.66 13.31
N GLU A 8 37.05 -8.62 13.90
CA GLU A 8 36.31 -7.67 14.76
C GLU A 8 35.04 -7.15 14.07
N ALA A 9 33.94 -7.13 14.83
CA ALA A 9 32.67 -6.71 14.29
C ALA A 9 32.71 -5.20 13.99
N ALA A 10 32.34 -4.81 12.77
CA ALA A 10 32.28 -3.40 12.41
C ALA A 10 31.37 -2.62 13.38
N PRO A 11 31.77 -1.39 13.76
CA PRO A 11 30.97 -0.54 14.63
C PRO A 11 29.61 -0.25 13.99
N ARG A 12 28.56 -0.30 14.81
CA ARG A 12 27.16 -0.18 14.36
C ARG A 12 26.38 0.81 15.23
N VAL A 13 25.45 1.52 14.61
CA VAL A 13 24.52 2.43 15.26
C VAL A 13 23.11 1.86 15.18
N ARG A 14 22.28 2.06 16.21
CA ARG A 14 20.86 1.67 16.19
C ARG A 14 19.99 2.91 16.05
N VAL A 15 19.20 2.96 14.99
CA VAL A 15 18.28 4.07 14.70
C VAL A 15 16.84 3.59 14.82
N GLY A 16 15.99 4.43 15.42
CA GLY A 16 14.56 4.20 15.56
C GLY A 16 13.79 4.68 14.33
N PHE A 17 12.79 3.91 13.92
CA PHE A 17 11.85 4.27 12.88
C PHE A 17 10.41 4.00 13.36
N TRP A 18 9.53 4.98 13.15
CA TRP A 18 8.12 4.94 13.54
C TRP A 18 7.23 5.07 12.31
N CYS A 19 6.29 4.15 12.13
CA CYS A 19 5.29 4.23 11.06
C CYS A 19 3.96 4.81 11.56
N ALA A 20 3.08 5.17 10.64
CA ALA A 20 1.75 5.73 10.95
C ALA A 20 0.86 4.84 11.84
N ASN A 21 1.16 3.55 11.96
CA ASN A 21 0.46 2.63 12.87
C ASN A 21 1.05 2.59 14.30
N GLY A 22 2.07 3.41 14.60
CA GLY A 22 2.70 3.48 15.92
C GLY A 22 3.75 2.40 16.23
N HIS A 23 4.22 1.66 15.21
CA HIS A 23 5.25 0.65 15.40
C HIS A 23 6.65 1.27 15.54
N ASP A 24 7.31 1.13 16.70
CA ASP A 24 8.75 1.43 16.90
C ASP A 24 9.62 0.28 16.40
N THR A 25 10.50 0.56 15.44
CA THR A 25 11.46 -0.40 14.90
C THR A 25 12.88 0.12 15.08
N ARG A 26 13.76 -0.71 15.67
CA ARG A 26 15.18 -0.39 15.85
C ARG A 26 16.04 -1.13 14.82
N ILE A 27 16.59 -0.40 13.87
CA ILE A 27 17.44 -0.95 12.79
C ILE A 27 18.91 -0.63 13.08
N ALA A 28 19.78 -1.61 12.89
CA ALA A 28 21.22 -1.44 13.04
C ALA A 28 21.86 -1.12 11.68
N PHE A 29 22.59 0.00 11.62
CA PHE A 29 23.39 0.42 10.46
C PHE A 29 24.87 0.35 10.80
N ALA A 30 25.72 0.15 9.80
CA ALA A 30 27.15 0.38 9.96
C ALA A 30 27.39 1.87 10.29
N HIS A 31 28.37 2.16 11.14
CA HIS A 31 28.62 3.52 11.64
C HIS A 31 29.00 4.52 10.52
N ASP A 32 29.57 4.03 9.43
CA ASP A 32 30.08 4.80 8.30
C ASP A 32 29.06 4.99 7.16
N VAL A 33 27.83 4.49 7.33
CA VAL A 33 26.76 4.59 6.33
C VAL A 33 25.81 5.74 6.68
N GLU A 34 25.41 6.47 5.64
CA GLU A 34 24.33 7.44 5.74
C GLU A 34 22.99 6.72 6.01
N VAL A 35 22.36 7.07 7.13
CA VAL A 35 21.10 6.45 7.55
C VAL A 35 19.96 7.05 6.73
N PRO A 36 19.11 6.24 6.07
CA PRO A 36 18.00 6.76 5.28
C PRO A 36 16.94 7.44 6.15
N GLU A 37 16.26 8.45 5.60
CA GLU A 37 15.19 9.16 6.30
C GLU A 37 13.96 8.26 6.55
N THR A 38 13.71 7.31 5.65
CA THR A 38 12.58 6.39 5.71
C THR A 38 13.02 4.93 5.64
N TRP A 39 12.29 4.06 6.32
CA TRP A 39 12.47 2.61 6.32
C TRP A 39 11.14 1.87 6.20
N ASP A 40 11.12 0.71 5.57
CA ASP A 40 9.91 -0.12 5.51
C ASP A 40 9.67 -0.80 6.86
N CYS A 41 8.51 -0.53 7.47
CA CYS A 41 8.16 -1.13 8.75
C CYS A 41 8.06 -2.67 8.62
N PRO A 42 8.86 -3.46 9.35
CA PRO A 42 8.88 -4.91 9.19
C PRO A 42 7.59 -5.60 9.67
N ARG A 43 6.72 -4.87 10.39
CA ARG A 43 5.43 -5.39 10.88
C ARG A 43 4.27 -5.16 9.91
N CYS A 44 4.26 -4.06 9.15
CA CYS A 44 3.10 -3.68 8.35
C CYS A 44 3.42 -3.21 6.93
N GLY A 45 4.70 -3.10 6.56
CA GLY A 45 5.14 -2.66 5.24
C GLY A 45 4.91 -1.18 4.94
N LEU A 46 4.36 -0.40 5.88
CA LEU A 46 4.23 1.04 5.72
C LEU A 46 5.58 1.73 5.88
N PRO A 47 5.77 2.89 5.22
CA PRO A 47 6.94 3.72 5.46
C PRO A 47 6.98 4.16 6.93
N ALA A 48 8.16 4.11 7.51
CA ALA A 48 8.48 4.55 8.85
C ALA A 48 9.58 5.60 8.78
N GLY A 49 9.51 6.64 9.61
CA GLY A 49 10.47 7.75 9.64
C GLY A 49 11.19 7.82 10.98
N GLN A 50 12.26 8.59 11.05
CA GLN A 50 13.06 8.75 12.28
C GLN A 50 12.43 9.69 13.32
N ASP A 51 11.38 10.42 12.96
CA ASP A 51 10.59 11.24 13.88
C ASP A 51 9.37 10.46 14.37
N GLN A 52 9.30 10.23 15.68
CA GLN A 52 8.19 9.54 16.33
C GLN A 52 6.88 10.33 16.26
N ASP A 53 6.95 11.65 16.36
CA ASP A 53 5.78 12.52 16.45
C ASP A 53 5.23 12.86 15.04
N ASN A 54 6.04 12.66 14.00
CA ASN A 54 5.66 12.89 12.61
C ASN A 54 6.05 11.70 11.70
N PRO A 55 5.41 10.52 11.84
CA PRO A 55 5.69 9.38 11.00
C PRO A 55 5.21 9.63 9.55
N PRO A 56 5.89 9.08 8.53
CA PRO A 56 5.47 9.18 7.14
C PRO A 56 4.05 8.65 6.94
N PRO A 57 3.21 9.35 6.15
CA PRO A 57 1.85 8.89 5.89
C PRO A 57 1.88 7.60 5.03
N PRO A 58 0.84 6.75 5.14
CA PRO A 58 0.66 5.64 4.22
C PRO A 58 0.67 6.12 2.76
N PRO A 59 1.26 5.37 1.83
CA PRO A 59 1.22 5.71 0.42
C PRO A 59 -0.24 5.77 -0.06
N ARG A 60 -0.56 6.82 -0.82
CA ARG A 60 -1.86 6.94 -1.47
C ARG A 60 -1.90 6.02 -2.67
N ILE A 61 -2.82 5.07 -2.68
CA ILE A 61 -3.08 4.22 -3.85
C ILE A 61 -4.10 4.97 -4.71
N GLU A 62 -3.65 5.49 -5.83
CA GLU A 62 -4.55 6.00 -6.88
C GLU A 62 -5.37 4.81 -7.40
N PRO A 63 -6.70 4.82 -7.24
CA PRO A 63 -7.51 3.69 -7.67
C PRO A 63 -7.46 3.58 -9.19
N TYR A 64 -7.13 2.39 -9.69
CA TYR A 64 -7.25 2.11 -11.11
C TYR A 64 -8.70 2.30 -11.58
N LYS A 65 -8.86 2.73 -12.82
CA LYS A 65 -10.18 2.90 -13.42
C LYS A 65 -10.91 1.56 -13.47
N THR A 66 -12.12 1.52 -12.91
CA THR A 66 -12.95 0.30 -12.90
C THR A 66 -13.63 0.09 -14.26
N HIS A 67 -14.09 -1.14 -14.53
CA HIS A 67 -14.88 -1.43 -15.73
C HIS A 67 -16.10 -0.51 -15.87
N LEU A 68 -16.80 -0.24 -14.76
CA LEU A 68 -17.94 0.67 -14.74
C LEU A 68 -17.52 2.11 -15.09
N ALA A 69 -16.39 2.58 -14.56
CA ALA A 69 -15.88 3.91 -14.89
C ALA A 69 -15.57 4.03 -16.40
N TYR A 70 -14.95 3.02 -17.02
CA TYR A 70 -14.77 2.98 -18.47
C TYR A 70 -16.09 2.99 -19.26
N VAL A 71 -17.14 2.36 -18.73
CA VAL A 71 -18.48 2.37 -19.37
C VAL A 71 -19.09 3.77 -19.28
N ARG A 72 -19.01 4.42 -18.12
CA ARG A 72 -19.54 5.78 -17.88
C ARG A 72 -18.85 6.88 -18.69
N GLU A 73 -17.65 6.64 -19.18
CA GLU A 73 -16.98 7.57 -20.09
C GLU A 73 -17.57 7.59 -21.50
N ARG A 74 -18.32 6.55 -21.88
CA ARG A 74 -18.90 6.39 -23.22
C ARG A 74 -20.42 6.22 -23.22
N ARG A 75 -21.04 6.17 -22.06
CA ARG A 75 -22.48 6.02 -21.86
C ARG A 75 -22.93 6.97 -20.77
N SER A 76 -24.02 7.67 -21.02
CA SER A 76 -24.66 8.48 -19.98
C SER A 76 -25.46 7.60 -19.02
N ASP A 77 -25.94 8.19 -17.92
CA ASP A 77 -26.82 7.48 -16.99
C ASP A 77 -28.16 7.12 -17.67
N GLU A 78 -28.64 7.94 -18.62
CA GLU A 78 -29.83 7.65 -19.43
C GLU A 78 -29.63 6.44 -20.34
N ASP A 79 -28.47 6.32 -21.00
CA ASP A 79 -28.12 5.13 -21.79
C ASP A 79 -28.11 3.87 -20.91
N GLY A 80 -27.56 3.99 -19.70
CA GLY A 80 -27.54 2.91 -18.72
C GLY A 80 -28.95 2.47 -18.31
N ALA A 81 -29.84 3.43 -18.05
CA ALA A 81 -31.23 3.16 -17.69
C ALA A 81 -32.00 2.47 -18.84
N ALA A 82 -31.79 2.91 -20.08
CA ALA A 82 -32.41 2.30 -21.26
C ALA A 82 -31.97 0.83 -21.44
N LEU A 83 -30.67 0.54 -21.32
CA LEU A 83 -30.13 -0.82 -21.40
C LEU A 83 -30.67 -1.72 -20.27
N LEU A 84 -30.81 -1.17 -19.06
CA LEU A 84 -31.38 -1.90 -17.93
C LEU A 84 -32.85 -2.28 -18.19
N GLU A 85 -33.66 -1.34 -18.64
CA GLU A 85 -35.07 -1.59 -18.93
C GLU A 85 -35.23 -2.63 -20.05
N GLU A 86 -34.44 -2.56 -21.11
CA GLU A 86 -34.42 -3.58 -22.17
C GLU A 86 -34.10 -4.98 -21.62
N ALA A 87 -33.07 -5.09 -20.77
CA ALA A 87 -32.70 -6.36 -20.15
C ALA A 87 -33.80 -6.90 -19.22
N LEU A 88 -34.45 -6.01 -18.45
CA LEU A 88 -35.56 -6.38 -17.57
C LEU A 88 -36.78 -6.86 -18.36
N GLN A 89 -37.13 -6.22 -19.47
CA GLN A 89 -38.22 -6.65 -20.33
C GLN A 89 -37.96 -8.06 -20.90
N ARG A 90 -36.75 -8.32 -21.40
CA ARG A 90 -36.35 -9.65 -21.88
C ARG A 90 -36.44 -10.70 -20.77
N LEU A 91 -36.01 -10.36 -19.55
CA LEU A 91 -36.10 -11.26 -18.40
C LEU A 91 -37.56 -11.57 -18.02
N ARG A 92 -38.44 -10.57 -18.00
CA ARG A 92 -39.87 -10.73 -17.71
C ARG A 92 -40.55 -11.60 -18.77
N ALA A 93 -40.26 -11.37 -20.05
CA ALA A 93 -40.79 -12.18 -21.16
C ALA A 93 -40.39 -13.65 -21.03
N ARG A 94 -39.14 -13.94 -20.63
CA ARG A 94 -38.68 -15.32 -20.38
C ARG A 94 -39.32 -15.98 -19.16
N ARG A 95 -39.70 -15.20 -18.14
CA ARG A 95 -40.30 -15.72 -16.90
C ARG A 95 -41.82 -15.85 -16.95
N GLY A 96 -42.49 -15.12 -17.84
CA GLY A 96 -43.93 -15.18 -18.07
C GLY A 96 -44.38 -16.18 -19.13
N ALA A 97 -43.43 -16.94 -19.70
CA ALA A 97 -43.64 -18.07 -20.59
C ALA A 97 -43.45 -19.39 -19.83
#